data_AF-D3KVG7-F1
#
_entry.id   AF-D3KVG7-F1
#
_cell.length_a   1.000
_cell.length_b   1.000
_cell.length_c   1.000
_cell.angle_alpha   90.00
_cell.angle_beta   90.00
_cell.angle_gamma   90.00
#
_symmetry.space_group_name_H-M   'P 1'
#
loop_
_entity.id
_entity.type
_entity.pdbx_description
1 polymer ?
#
loop_
_entity_poly.entity_id
_entity_poly.type
_entity_poly.pdbx_seq_one_letter_code
_entity_poly.pdbx_strand_id
1 'polypeptide(L)' 'MEIGETVEFIRHSKNISIKQVCGDYLTRQTYYRFIKNNLDISSKKLLYILDNLNVNVDEFLFISNNFKQ' A
#
# COMPACT_ATOMS: atom_id res chain seq x y z
N MET A 1 -8.77 3.39 8.51
CA MET A 1 -7.51 2.63 8.64
C MET A 1 -6.38 3.56 8.29
N GLU A 2 -5.21 3.40 8.90
CA GLU A 2 -4.03 4.17 8.46
C GLU A 2 -3.62 3.74 7.04
N ILE A 3 -2.90 4.61 6.31
CA ILE A 3 -2.53 4.34 4.90
C ILE A 3 -1.71 3.05 4.78
N GLY A 4 -0.72 2.86 5.67
CA GLY A 4 0.12 1.65 5.68
C GLY A 4 -0.66 0.37 5.99
N GLU A 5 -1.60 0.43 6.93
CA GLU A 5 -2.48 -0.70 7.26
C GLU A 5 -3.39 -1.07 6.08
N THR A 6 -3.91 -0.06 5.37
CA THR A 6 -4.76 -0.25 4.20
C THR A 6 -4.00 -0.96 3.08
N VAL A 7 -2.76 -0.53 2.81
CA VAL A 7 -1.87 -1.21 1.84
C VAL A 7 -1.66 -2.67 2.22
N GLU A 8 -1.36 -2.95 3.49
CA GLU A 8 -1.08 -4.31 3.96
C GLU A 8 -2.32 -5.21 3.90
N PHE A 9 -3.50 -4.65 4.22
CA PHE A 9 -4.78 -5.32 4.08
C PHE A 9 -5.03 -5.73 2.62
N ILE A 10 -4.99 -4.78 1.68
CA ILE A 10 -5.24 -5.05 0.26
C ILE A 10 -4.24 -6.08 -0.28
N ARG A 11 -2.95 -5.94 0.06
CA ARG A 11 -1.91 -6.87 -0.35
C ARG A 11 -2.25 -8.31 0.06
N HIS A 12 -2.66 -8.51 1.31
CA HIS A 12 -3.06 -9.81 1.82
C HIS A 12 -4.32 -10.34 1.14
N SER A 13 -5.36 -9.50 0.98
CA SER A 13 -6.61 -9.88 0.30
C SER A 13 -6.38 -10.33 -1.15
N LYS A 14 -5.41 -9.74 -1.85
CA LYS A 14 -5.06 -10.09 -3.24
C LYS A 14 -3.97 -11.18 -3.34
N ASN A 15 -3.48 -11.74 -2.22
CA ASN A 15 -2.38 -12.70 -2.18
C ASN A 15 -1.11 -12.22 -2.92
N ILE A 16 -0.81 -10.92 -2.86
CA ILE A 16 0.36 -10.34 -3.51
C ILE A 16 1.55 -10.42 -2.54
N SER A 17 2.69 -10.93 -3.01
CA SER A 17 3.90 -10.98 -2.19
C SER A 17 4.50 -9.58 -2.01
N ILE A 18 5.20 -9.36 -0.89
CA ILE A 18 5.92 -8.09 -0.66
C ILE A 18 6.93 -7.81 -1.79
N LYS A 19 7.54 -8.84 -2.38
CA LYS A 19 8.43 -8.69 -3.54
C LYS A 19 7.71 -8.06 -4.73
N GLN A 20 6.48 -8.50 -5.02
CA GLN A 20 5.68 -7.95 -6.11
C GLN A 20 5.25 -6.50 -5.84
N VAL A 21 4.81 -6.20 -4.60
CA VAL A 21 4.46 -4.82 -4.23
C VAL A 21 5.67 -3.88 -4.32
N CYS A 22 6.83 -4.36 -3.90
CA CYS A 22 8.06 -3.58 -3.91
C CYS A 22 8.59 -3.32 -5.34
N GLY A 23 8.44 -4.31 -6.23
CA GLY A 23 9.00 -4.28 -7.58
C GLY A 23 10.48 -3.89 -7.58
N ASP A 24 10.85 -3.04 -8.52
CA ASP A 24 12.24 -2.55 -8.68
C ASP A 24 12.44 -1.14 -8.08
N TYR A 25 11.36 -0.46 -7.70
CA TYR A 25 11.42 0.93 -7.24
C TYR A 25 11.45 1.09 -5.71
N LEU A 26 10.86 0.14 -4.97
CA LEU A 26 10.76 0.21 -3.52
C LEU A 26 11.61 -0.90 -2.88
N THR A 27 12.42 -0.54 -1.88
CA THR A 27 13.11 -1.57 -1.09
C THR A 27 12.16 -2.19 -0.06
N ARG A 28 12.35 -3.48 0.26
CA ARG A 28 11.59 -4.15 1.33
C ARG A 28 11.70 -3.43 2.67
N GLN A 29 12.88 -2.86 2.97
CA GLN A 29 13.10 -2.11 4.20
C GLN A 29 12.22 -0.84 4.25
N THR A 30 12.12 -0.10 3.14
CA THR A 30 11.21 1.04 3.03
C THR A 30 9.76 0.59 3.21
N TYR A 31 9.36 -0.51 2.57
CA TYR A 31 8.02 -1.08 2.72
C TYR A 31 7.69 -1.39 4.19
N TYR A 32 8.55 -2.13 4.89
CA TYR A 32 8.33 -2.47 6.30
C TYR A 32 8.27 -1.24 7.21
N ARG A 33 9.13 -0.24 7.00
CA ARG A 33 9.08 1.02 7.76
C ARG A 33 7.79 1.79 7.53
N PHE A 34 7.29 1.77 6.29
CA PHE A 34 6.02 2.39 5.93
C PHE A 34 4.83 1.71 6.62
N ILE A 35 4.72 0.37 6.57
CA ILE A 35 3.56 -0.34 7.15
C ILE A 35 3.59 -0.45 8.69
N LYS A 36 4.77 -0.42 9.34
CA LYS A 36 4.90 -0.65 10.80
C LYS A 36 5.27 0.57 11.63
N ASN A 37 6.03 1.52 11.08
CA ASN A 37 6.64 2.59 11.87
C ASN A 37 6.02 3.97 11.57
N ASN A 38 4.83 4.01 10.94
CA ASN A 38 4.14 5.23 10.51
C ASN A 38 5.07 6.22 9.79
N LEU A 39 5.99 5.68 8.99
CA LEU A 39 6.96 6.50 8.28
C LEU A 39 6.35 6.96 6.97
N ASP A 40 6.20 8.27 6.83
CA ASP A 40 5.63 8.87 5.62
C ASP A 40 6.48 8.51 4.39
N ILE A 41 5.79 8.06 3.36
CA ILE A 41 6.35 7.89 2.02
C ILE A 41 5.87 9.02 1.12
N SER A 42 6.63 9.33 0.08
CA SER A 42 6.16 10.27 -0.92
C SER A 42 4.95 9.72 -1.66
N SER A 43 4.07 10.60 -2.16
CA SER A 43 2.91 10.21 -2.97
C SER A 43 3.31 9.38 -4.19
N LYS A 44 4.48 9.65 -4.79
CA LYS A 44 5.01 8.83 -5.89
C LYS A 44 5.25 7.37 -5.51
N LYS A 45 5.78 7.11 -4.31
CA LYS A 45 5.96 5.74 -3.81
C LYS A 45 4.63 5.08 -3.48
N LEU A 46 3.68 5.83 -2.94
CA LEU A 46 2.33 5.32 -2.68
C LEU A 46 1.64 4.92 -4.00
N LEU A 47 1.64 5.80 -5.01
CA LEU A 47 1.06 5.50 -6.32
C LEU A 47 1.71 4.26 -6.97
N TYR A 48 3.02 4.11 -6.85
CA TYR A 48 3.72 2.92 -7.33
C TYR A 48 3.27 1.63 -6.60
N ILE A 49 3.10 1.69 -5.28
CA ILE A 49 2.56 0.57 -4.50
C ILE A 49 1.15 0.22 -4.97
N LEU A 50 0.28 1.23 -5.17
CA LEU A 50 -1.09 1.04 -5.60
C LEU A 50 -1.17 0.41 -7.00
N ASP A 51 -0.32 0.85 -7.92
CA ASP A 51 -0.20 0.28 -9.27
C ASP A 51 0.18 -1.21 -9.21
N ASN A 52 1.19 -1.57 -8.41
CA ASN A 52 1.57 -2.98 -8.20
C ASN A 52 0.50 -3.83 -7.48
N LEU A 53 -0.41 -3.18 -6.76
CA LEU A 53 -1.58 -3.82 -6.14
C LEU A 53 -2.78 -3.90 -7.08
N ASN A 54 -2.71 -3.31 -8.27
CA ASN A 54 -3.82 -3.09 -9.20
C ASN A 54 -5.02 -2.43 -8.49
N VAL A 55 -4.76 -1.33 -7.79
CA VAL A 55 -5.77 -0.53 -7.05
C VAL A 55 -5.63 0.92 -7.48
N ASN A 56 -6.73 1.59 -7.79
CA ASN A 56 -6.71 3.03 -8.04
C ASN A 56 -6.91 3.83 -6.73
N VAL A 57 -6.72 5.14 -6.78
CA VAL A 57 -6.79 5.99 -5.58
C VAL A 57 -8.18 5.99 -4.95
N ASP A 58 -9.26 6.01 -5.74
CA ASP A 58 -10.62 6.04 -5.23
C ASP A 58 -10.98 4.74 -4.49
N GLU A 59 -10.64 3.58 -5.07
CA GLU A 59 -10.79 2.26 -4.44
C GLU A 59 -9.97 2.19 -3.16
N PHE A 60 -8.72 2.67 -3.19
CA PHE A 60 -7.87 2.73 -2.00
C PHE A 60 -8.51 3.57 -0.88
N LEU A 61 -9.01 4.76 -1.21
CA LEU A 61 -9.65 5.65 -0.24
C LEU A 61 -10.92 5.03 0.33
N PHE A 62 -11.75 4.41 -0.51
CA PHE A 62 -12.93 3.69 -0.08
C PHE A 62 -12.60 2.57 0.92
N ILE A 63 -11.56 1.77 0.64
CA ILE A 63 -11.10 0.71 1.56
C ILE A 63 -10.53 1.32 2.85
N SER A 64 -9.70 2.38 2.74
CA SER A 64 -9.12 3.06 3.90
C SER A 64 -10.18 3.63 4.85
N ASN A 65 -11.33 4.03 4.29
CA ASN A 65 -12.49 4.53 5.02
C ASN A 65 -13.39 3.39 5.55
N ASN A 66 -12.90 2.15 5.58
CA ASN A 66 -13.67 0.96 5.97
C ASN A 66 -14.95 0.78 5.15
N PHE A 67 -14.87 0.98 3.82
CA PHE A 67 -15.98 0.80 2.87
C PHE A 67 -17.18 1.73 3.11
N LYS A 68 -16.93 2.89 3.72
CA LYS A 68 -17.93 3.96 3.89
C LYS A 68 -17.74 5.01 2.80
N GLN A 69 -18.86 5.52 2.26
CA GLN A 69 -18.90 6.71 1.41
C GLN A 69 -18.96 7.97 2.24
#